data_AF-O26216-F1
#
_entry.id   AF-O26216-F1
#
_cell.length_a   1.000
_cell.length_b   1.000
_cell.length_c   1.000
_cell.angle_alpha   90.00
_cell.angle_beta   90.00
_cell.angle_gamma   90.00
#
_symmetry.space_group_name_H-M   'P 1'
#
loop_
_entity.id
_entity.type
_entity.pdbx_description
1 polymer ?
#
loop_
_entity_poly.entity_id
_entity_poly.type
_entity_poly.pdbx_seq_one_letter_code
_entity_poly.pdbx_strand_id
1 'polypeptide(L)'
;MGNVAERPSMEDLEESEALRRLYEWRELVDEECGDCDFYRFCLGGCPYNAITIRDGEMEIDGVDHQCEAYKMIFAEINRRANREFLESGILGGNKKTKRPGVLDIMMK
;
A
#
# COMPACT_ATOMS: atom_id res chain seq x y z
N MET A 1 -1.71 21.95 6.51
CA MET A 1 -0.91 22.30 5.33
C MET A 1 -0.76 23.82 5.27
N GLY A 2 -1.71 24.58 4.72
CA GLY A 2 -1.63 26.06 4.72
C GLY A 2 -2.55 26.68 3.65
N ASN A 3 -2.54 28.00 3.51
CA ASN A 3 -3.28 28.70 2.46
C ASN A 3 -2.34 29.12 1.32
N VAL A 4 -2.65 28.72 0.08
CA VAL A 4 -1.83 29.04 -1.10
C VAL A 4 -1.68 30.55 -1.35
N ALA A 5 -2.67 31.36 -0.95
CA ALA A 5 -2.63 32.81 -1.12
C ALA A 5 -1.54 33.47 -0.26
N GLU A 6 -1.19 32.85 0.87
CA GLU A 6 -0.16 33.29 1.80
C GLU A 6 1.25 32.91 1.32
N ARG A 7 1.34 32.07 0.26
CA ARG A 7 2.59 31.60 -0.35
C ARG A 7 3.56 31.02 0.68
N PRO A 8 3.14 30.03 1.49
CA PRO A 8 4.01 29.39 2.46
C PRO A 8 5.22 28.77 1.75
N SER A 9 6.36 28.81 2.42
CA SER A 9 7.53 28.02 2.03
C SER A 9 7.28 26.53 2.29
N MET A 10 8.16 25.67 1.77
CA MET A 10 8.09 24.24 2.09
C MET A 10 8.33 23.99 3.58
N GLU A 11 9.25 24.73 4.20
CA GLU A 11 9.51 24.67 5.64
C GLU A 11 8.25 25.00 6.46
N ASP A 12 7.51 26.05 6.07
CA ASP A 12 6.24 26.40 6.73
C ASP A 12 5.18 25.28 6.60
N LEU A 13 5.16 24.55 5.47
CA LEU A 13 4.23 23.44 5.24
C LEU A 13 4.62 22.19 6.05
N GLU A 14 5.92 21.94 6.21
CA GLU A 14 6.50 20.85 7.01
C GLU A 14 6.14 20.96 8.49
N GLU A 15 6.07 22.18 9.02
CA GLU A 15 5.63 22.44 10.39
C GLU A 15 4.11 22.27 10.60
N SER A 16 3.34 22.09 9.53
CA SER A 16 1.89 22.01 9.65
C SER A 16 1.42 20.73 10.35
N GLU A 17 0.39 20.85 11.20
CA GLU A 17 -0.14 19.73 11.99
C GLU A 17 -0.52 18.52 11.12
N ALA A 18 -1.12 18.77 9.95
CA ALA A 18 -1.54 17.71 9.04
C ALA A 18 -0.34 16.88 8.52
N LEU A 19 0.78 17.53 8.22
CA LEU A 19 1.97 16.85 7.70
C LEU A 19 2.72 16.13 8.84
N ARG A 20 2.80 16.73 10.03
CA ARG A 20 3.30 16.06 11.24
C ARG A 20 2.54 14.77 11.54
N ARG A 21 1.19 14.81 11.55
CA ARG A 21 0.35 13.62 11.76
C ARG A 21 0.59 12.53 10.70
N LEU A 22 0.84 12.92 9.45
CA LEU A 22 1.17 11.97 8.38
C LEU A 22 2.53 11.30 8.60
N TYR A 23 3.54 12.05 9.07
CA TYR A 23 4.84 11.50 9.41
C TYR A 23 4.79 10.56 10.62
N GLU A 24 4.06 10.95 11.66
CA GLU A 24 3.82 10.09 12.83
C GLU A 24 3.13 8.78 12.45
N TRP A 25 2.12 8.84 11.57
CA TRP A 25 1.51 7.64 11.03
C TRP A 25 2.49 6.78 10.22
N ARG A 26 3.39 7.40 9.47
CA ARG A 26 4.40 6.67 8.70
C ARG A 26 5.39 5.92 9.60
N GLU A 27 5.76 6.49 10.74
CA GLU A 27 6.58 5.81 11.75
C GLU A 27 5.85 4.59 12.32
N LEU A 28 4.57 4.74 12.66
CA LEU A 28 3.71 3.63 13.09
C LEU A 28 3.61 2.53 12.01
N VAL A 29 3.46 2.91 10.74
CA VAL A 29 3.43 1.97 9.61
C VAL A 29 4.74 1.20 9.51
N ASP A 30 5.88 1.85 9.67
CA ASP A 30 7.18 1.20 9.62
C ASP A 30 7.35 0.19 10.75
N GLU A 31 6.83 0.48 11.95
CA GLU A 31 6.80 -0.44 13.10
C GLU A 31 5.85 -1.63 12.87
N GLU A 32 4.58 -1.38 12.54
CA GLU A 32 3.53 -2.40 12.42
C GLU A 32 3.69 -3.28 11.17
N CYS A 33 4.26 -2.73 10.09
CA CYS A 33 4.35 -3.41 8.80
C CYS A 33 5.77 -3.83 8.41
N GLY A 34 6.82 -3.44 9.15
CA GLY A 34 8.22 -3.60 8.72
C GLY A 34 8.61 -5.03 8.34
N ASP A 35 8.01 -6.03 8.98
CA ASP A 35 8.26 -7.46 8.73
C ASP A 35 7.25 -8.11 7.76
N CYS A 36 6.34 -7.35 7.16
CA CYS A 36 5.36 -7.86 6.22
C CYS A 36 5.96 -8.07 4.82
N ASP A 37 5.77 -9.26 4.25
CA ASP A 37 6.22 -9.62 2.88
C ASP A 37 5.75 -8.64 1.78
N PHE A 38 4.65 -7.92 2.03
CA PHE A 38 4.03 -7.01 1.08
C PHE A 38 4.30 -5.52 1.37
N TYR A 39 5.02 -5.20 2.46
CA TYR A 39 5.20 -3.83 2.93
C TYR A 39 5.75 -2.89 1.85
N ARG A 40 6.75 -3.35 1.08
CA ARG A 40 7.46 -2.51 0.09
C ARG A 40 6.58 -1.87 -0.99
N PHE A 41 5.38 -2.40 -1.22
CA PHE A 41 4.43 -1.85 -2.18
C PHE A 41 3.07 -1.53 -1.57
N CYS A 42 2.74 -2.09 -0.40
CA CYS A 42 1.53 -1.74 0.34
C CYS A 42 1.69 -0.45 1.16
N LEU A 43 2.86 -0.22 1.74
CA LEU A 43 3.23 0.97 2.54
C LEU A 43 2.20 1.33 3.63
N GLY A 44 1.62 0.33 4.30
CA GLY A 44 0.60 0.53 5.35
C GLY A 44 -0.81 0.86 4.84
N GLY A 45 -0.99 0.97 3.52
CA GLY A 45 -2.28 1.26 2.87
C GLY A 45 -2.60 2.76 2.80
N CYS A 46 -3.88 3.10 2.83
CA CYS A 46 -4.34 4.49 2.77
C CYS A 46 -4.43 5.09 4.19
N PRO A 47 -3.76 6.21 4.49
CA PRO A 47 -3.85 6.85 5.81
C PRO A 47 -5.29 7.25 6.15
N TYR A 48 -6.12 7.61 5.15
CA TYR A 48 -7.53 7.92 5.37
C TYR A 48 -8.33 6.72 5.91
N ASN A 49 -7.99 5.51 5.49
CA ASN A 49 -8.64 4.29 5.98
C ASN A 49 -8.15 3.87 7.37
N ALA A 50 -7.02 4.42 7.83
CA ALA A 50 -6.50 4.22 9.18
C ALA A 50 -7.13 5.17 10.21
N ILE A 51 -7.86 6.20 9.75
CA ILE A 51 -8.52 7.15 10.65
C ILE A 51 -9.68 6.47 11.38
N THR A 52 -9.69 6.62 12.69
CA THR A 52 -10.81 6.27 13.56
C THR A 52 -11.34 7.53 14.27
N ILE A 53 -12.59 7.48 14.73
CA ILE A 53 -13.20 8.55 15.52
C ILE A 53 -13.49 8.00 16.92
N ARG A 54 -12.88 8.59 17.95
CA ARG A 54 -13.10 8.25 19.37
C ARG A 54 -13.46 9.50 20.15
N ASP A 55 -14.57 9.44 20.89
CA ASP A 55 -15.09 10.58 21.68
C ASP A 55 -15.24 11.91 20.90
N GLY A 56 -15.46 11.83 19.58
CA GLY A 56 -15.59 12.99 18.69
C GLY A 56 -14.27 13.51 18.12
N GLU A 57 -13.13 12.93 18.53
CA GLU A 57 -11.79 13.29 18.05
C GLU A 57 -11.30 12.31 16.98
N MET A 58 -10.52 12.84 16.04
CA MET A 58 -9.88 12.06 14.98
C MET A 58 -8.57 11.48 15.49
N GLU A 59 -8.46 10.15 15.47
CA GLU A 59 -7.28 9.41 15.88
C GLU A 59 -6.78 8.52 14.75
N ILE A 60 -5.48 8.23 14.78
CA ILE A 60 -4.84 7.25 13.89
C ILE A 60 -3.99 6.34 14.78
N ASP A 61 -4.59 5.23 15.20
CA ASP A 61 -4.03 4.25 16.14
C ASP A 61 -3.66 2.92 15.46
N GLY A 62 -3.59 2.90 14.14
CA GLY A 62 -3.24 1.72 13.37
C GLY A 62 -2.94 2.00 11.90
N VAL A 63 -2.89 0.91 11.13
CA VAL A 63 -2.72 0.94 9.67
C VAL A 63 -4.07 0.79 8.96
N ASP A 64 -4.08 0.79 7.63
CA ASP A 64 -5.32 0.61 6.86
C ASP A 64 -6.08 -0.66 7.27
N HIS A 65 -7.35 -0.52 7.66
CA HIS A 65 -8.22 -1.62 8.08
C HIS A 65 -8.45 -2.67 6.98
N GLN A 66 -8.11 -2.39 5.73
CA GLN A 66 -8.12 -3.32 4.60
C GLN A 66 -6.88 -4.23 4.52
N CYS A 67 -5.95 -4.14 5.48
CA CYS A 67 -4.70 -4.92 5.52
C CYS A 67 -4.89 -6.42 5.19
N GLU A 68 -5.89 -7.07 5.79
CA GLU A 68 -6.15 -8.49 5.54
C GLU A 68 -6.62 -8.75 4.10
N ALA A 69 -7.47 -7.88 3.55
CA ALA A 69 -7.89 -7.96 2.16
C ALA A 69 -6.70 -7.82 1.21
N TYR A 70 -5.81 -6.88 1.47
CA TYR A 70 -4.58 -6.69 0.69
C TYR A 70 -3.68 -7.91 0.73
N LYS A 71 -3.43 -8.49 1.92
CA LYS A 71 -2.65 -9.72 2.08
C LYS A 71 -3.22 -10.85 1.24
N MET A 72 -4.54 -11.08 1.29
CA MET A 72 -5.20 -12.12 0.50
C MET A 72 -5.05 -11.89 -1.01
N ILE A 73 -5.27 -10.66 -1.47
CA ILE A 73 -5.20 -10.31 -2.90
C ILE A 73 -3.77 -10.46 -3.40
N PHE A 74 -2.78 -9.90 -2.69
CA PHE A 74 -1.37 -9.95 -3.10
C PHE A 74 -0.81 -11.37 -3.06
N ALA A 75 -1.17 -12.17 -2.05
CA ALA A 75 -0.82 -13.57 -2.00
C ALA A 75 -1.36 -14.33 -3.22
N GLU A 76 -2.62 -14.09 -3.62
CA GLU A 76 -3.21 -14.75 -4.79
C GLU A 76 -2.60 -14.27 -6.11
N ILE A 77 -2.30 -12.98 -6.25
CA ILE A 77 -1.58 -12.43 -7.41
C ILE A 77 -0.21 -13.11 -7.53
N ASN A 78 0.57 -13.13 -6.45
CA ASN A 78 1.89 -13.77 -6.43
C ASN A 78 1.81 -15.27 -6.74
N ARG A 79 0.83 -15.98 -6.17
CA ARG A 79 0.62 -17.41 -6.45
C ARG A 79 0.33 -17.67 -7.92
N ARG A 80 -0.52 -16.85 -8.55
CA ARG A 80 -0.85 -16.96 -9.98
C ARG A 80 0.34 -16.61 -10.87
N ALA A 81 1.01 -15.50 -10.58
CA ALA A 81 2.18 -15.04 -11.31
C ALA A 81 3.31 -16.09 -11.27
N ASN A 82 3.62 -16.64 -10.09
CA ASN A 82 4.63 -17.70 -9.94
C ASN A 82 4.24 -18.96 -10.71
N ARG A 83 2.97 -19.39 -10.66
CA ARG A 83 2.50 -20.55 -11.41
C ARG A 83 2.64 -20.33 -12.92
N GLU A 84 2.15 -19.20 -13.42
CA GLU A 84 2.23 -18.84 -14.84
C GLU A 84 3.69 -18.75 -15.31
N PHE A 85 4.58 -18.17 -14.49
CA PHE A 85 6.01 -18.09 -14.77
C PHE A 85 6.66 -19.47 -14.85
N LEU A 86 6.36 -20.38 -13.92
CA LEU A 86 6.87 -21.75 -13.93
C LEU A 86 6.38 -22.53 -15.15
N GLU A 87 5.10 -22.40 -15.48
CA GLU A 87 4.46 -23.05 -16.63
C GLU A 87 5.02 -22.54 -17.96
N SER A 88 5.29 -21.24 -18.09
CA SER A 88 5.77 -20.61 -19.32
C SER A 88 7.29 -20.61 -19.48
N GLY A 89 8.04 -20.44 -18.40
CA GLY A 89 9.49 -20.17 -18.44
C GLY A 89 10.39 -21.39 -18.18
N ILE A 90 10.02 -22.31 -17.28
CA ILE A 90 10.94 -23.38 -16.82
C ILE A 90 10.61 -24.75 -17.44
N LEU A 91 9.33 -25.06 -17.64
CA LEU A 91 8.90 -26.39 -18.11
C LEU A 91 8.79 -26.51 -19.64
N GLY A 92 9.26 -25.51 -20.40
CA GLY A 92 9.11 -25.49 -21.87
C GLY A 92 7.64 -25.57 -22.33
N GLY A 93 6.71 -25.16 -21.46
CA GLY A 93 5.28 -25.35 -21.62
C GLY A 93 4.70 -24.42 -22.68
N ASN A 94 4.62 -24.92 -23.92
CA ASN A 94 3.94 -24.27 -25.02
C ASN A 94 2.40 -24.39 -24.89
N LYS A 95 1.83 -23.99 -23.75
CA LYS A 95 0.39 -23.85 -23.57
C LYS A 95 0.05 -22.37 -23.54
N LYS A 96 -0.24 -21.82 -24.72
CA LYS A 96 -1.02 -20.58 -24.82
C LYS A 96 -2.34 -20.80 -24.10
N THR A 97 -2.47 -20.27 -22.89
CA THR A 97 -3.76 -20.17 -22.22
C THR A 97 -4.65 -19.30 -23.13
N LYS A 98 -5.89 -19.75 -23.40
CA LYS A 98 -6.81 -19.00 -24.28
C LYS A 98 -7.26 -17.65 -23.68
N ARG A 99 -6.88 -17.36 -22.43
CA ARG A 99 -7.25 -16.16 -21.69
C ARG A 99 -6.00 -15.51 -21.09
N PRO A 100 -5.91 -14.17 -21.10
CA PRO A 100 -4.84 -13.45 -20.43
C PRO A 100 -4.74 -13.83 -18.96
N GLY A 101 -3.52 -14.12 -18.50
CA GLY A 101 -3.17 -14.41 -17.12
C GLY A 101 -2.85 -13.15 -16.33
N VAL A 102 -2.37 -13.34 -15.10
CA VAL A 102 -1.95 -12.23 -14.23
C VAL A 102 -0.66 -11.58 -14.74
N LEU A 103 0.28 -12.35 -15.29
CA LEU A 103 1.51 -11.79 -15.86
C LEU A 103 1.23 -10.87 -17.05
N ASP A 104 0.21 -11.16 -17.87
CA ASP A 104 -0.22 -10.30 -18.98
C ASP A 104 -0.77 -8.94 -18.52
N ILE A 105 -1.19 -8.82 -17.26
CA ILE A 105 -1.61 -7.55 -16.66
C ILE A 105 -0.38 -6.82 -16.10
N MET A 106 0.54 -7.53 -15.44
CA MET A 106 1.72 -6.96 -14.80
C MET A 106 2.79 -6.46 -15.78
N MET A 107 2.84 -7.02 -17.00
CA MET A 107 3.86 -6.72 -18.02
C MET A 107 3.40 -5.76 -19.13
N LYS A 108 2.26 -5.09 -18.96
CA LYS A 108 1.84 -3.99 -19.84
C LYS A 108 2.48 -2.68 -19.44
#